data_AF-A0A2S6TDW7-F1
#
_entry.id   AF-A0A2S6TDW7-F1
#
_cell.length_a   1.000
_cell.length_b   1.000
_cell.length_c   1.000
_cell.angle_alpha   90.00
_cell.angle_beta   90.00
_cell.angle_gamma   90.00
#
_symmetry.space_group_name_H-M   'P 1'
#
loop_
_entity.id
_entity.type
_entity.pdbx_description
1 polymer ?
#
loop_
_entity_poly.entity_id
_entity_poly.type
_entity_poly.pdbx_seq_one_letter_code
_entity_poly.pdbx_strand_id
1 'polypeptide(L)'
;MASNLIIISEQIHATAVELYGSAILLRGEPGSGKSDLALRLIHEGAKLISDDRVELTYKKSRVYAGSPENINGIIEVRGVGLLEVGFTGPTPVQFVVDLALGL
;
A
#
# COMPACT_ATOMS: atom_id res chain seq x y z
N MET A 1 -23.92 8.89 -23.41
CA MET A 1 -22.70 9.67 -23.10
C MET A 1 -21.77 8.77 -22.29
N ALA A 2 -20.88 8.04 -22.96
CA ALA A 2 -19.80 7.35 -22.27
C ALA A 2 -18.78 8.43 -21.91
N SER A 3 -18.79 8.89 -20.66
CA SER A 3 -17.65 9.64 -20.16
C SER A 3 -16.45 8.71 -20.25
N ASN A 4 -15.47 9.04 -21.11
CA ASN A 4 -14.17 8.39 -21.09
C ASN A 4 -13.65 8.46 -19.65
N LEU A 5 -13.65 7.31 -18.97
CA LEU A 5 -13.03 7.20 -17.66
C LEU A 5 -11.53 7.38 -17.89
N ILE A 6 -11.03 8.58 -17.62
CA ILE A 6 -9.59 8.81 -17.54
C ILE A 6 -9.13 7.99 -16.33
N ILE A 7 -8.44 6.89 -16.62
CA ILE A 7 -7.73 6.08 -15.64
C ILE A 7 -6.28 6.57 -15.69
N ILE A 8 -5.87 7.29 -14.66
CA ILE A 8 -4.46 7.64 -14.46
C ILE A 8 -3.93 6.65 -13.44
N SER A 9 -2.86 5.94 -13.79
CA SER A 9 -2.11 5.07 -12.89
C SER A 9 -0.70 5.63 -12.69
N GLU A 10 -0.24 5.65 -11.45
CA GLU A 10 1.12 6.02 -11.06
C GLU A 10 1.63 5.01 -10.02
N GLN A 11 2.92 4.66 -10.08
CA GLN A 11 3.57 3.89 -9.02
C GLN A 11 4.42 4.78 -8.14
N ILE A 12 4.25 4.66 -6.83
CA ILE A 12 5.01 5.43 -5.83
C ILE A 12 5.75 4.51 -4.87
N HIS A 13 6.84 5.02 -4.29
CA HIS A 13 7.52 4.32 -3.19
C HIS A 13 6.75 4.51 -1.88
N ALA A 14 6.04 3.47 -1.47
CA ALA A 14 5.19 3.45 -0.29
C ALA A 14 4.86 2.01 0.09
N THR A 15 4.28 1.82 1.27
CA THR A 15 3.64 0.57 1.67
C THR A 15 2.15 0.85 1.89
N ALA A 16 1.26 -0.05 1.50
CA ALA A 16 -0.18 0.12 1.70
C ALA A 16 -0.80 -1.11 2.35
N VAL A 17 -1.69 -0.88 3.30
CA VAL A 17 -2.52 -1.91 3.94
C VAL A 17 -3.98 -1.53 3.87
N GLU A 18 -4.86 -2.52 3.85
CA GLU A 18 -6.30 -2.36 4.03
C GLU A 18 -6.69 -2.66 5.47
N LEU A 19 -7.51 -1.78 6.05
CA LEU A 19 -8.26 -2.05 7.26
C LEU A 19 -9.71 -1.63 7.06
N TYR A 20 -10.65 -2.56 7.29
CA TYR A 20 -12.10 -2.34 7.14
C TYR A 20 -12.50 -1.68 5.79
N GLY A 21 -11.92 -2.13 4.68
CA GLY A 21 -12.21 -1.61 3.34
C GLY A 21 -11.61 -0.23 3.03
N SER A 22 -10.72 0.26 3.89
CA SER A 22 -10.01 1.53 3.72
C SER A 22 -8.52 1.27 3.53
N ALA A 23 -7.94 1.78 2.44
CA ALA A 23 -6.50 1.73 2.24
C ALA A 23 -5.82 2.84 3.05
N ILE A 24 -4.78 2.44 3.77
CA ILE A 24 -3.88 3.30 4.53
C ILE A 24 -2.54 3.27 3.79
N LEU A 25 -2.14 4.42 3.25
CA LEU A 25 -0.87 4.58 2.55
C LEU A 25 0.20 5.05 3.53
N LEU A 26 1.21 4.21 3.77
CA LEU A 26 2.36 4.50 4.61
C LEU A 26 3.49 5.05 3.73
N ARG A 27 3.89 6.29 3.98
CA ARG A 27 4.98 6.96 3.27
C ARG A 27 6.10 7.35 4.23
N GLY A 28 7.22 7.74 3.67
CA GLY A 28 8.40 8.18 4.40
C GLY A 28 9.68 7.65 3.74
N GLU A 29 10.81 8.17 4.20
CA GLU A 29 12.12 7.82 3.67
C GLU A 29 12.42 6.31 3.76
N PRO A 30 13.33 5.78 2.92
CA PRO A 30 13.84 4.42 3.09
C PRO A 30 14.34 4.18 4.52
N GLY A 31 13.91 3.08 5.14
CA GLY A 31 14.28 2.76 6.52
C GLY A 31 13.46 3.47 7.60
N SER A 32 12.43 4.26 7.27
CA SER A 32 11.53 4.87 8.26
C SER A 32 10.62 3.89 9.01
N GLY A 33 10.62 2.61 8.63
CA GLY A 33 9.82 1.56 9.28
C GLY A 33 8.46 1.28 8.62
N LYS A 34 8.23 1.71 7.37
CA LYS A 34 6.96 1.46 6.64
C LYS A 34 6.55 -0.02 6.64
N SER A 35 7.42 -0.90 6.18
CA SER A 35 7.16 -2.34 6.09
C SER A 35 7.02 -2.98 7.47
N ASP A 36 7.80 -2.55 8.47
CA ASP A 36 7.67 -3.02 9.87
C ASP A 36 6.30 -2.65 10.45
N LEU A 37 5.86 -1.41 10.26
CA LEU A 37 4.54 -0.97 10.69
C LEU A 37 3.43 -1.73 9.94
N ALA A 38 3.60 -1.97 8.64
CA ALA A 38 2.64 -2.76 7.86
C ALA A 38 2.50 -4.19 8.41
N LEU A 39 3.60 -4.86 8.75
CA LEU A 39 3.57 -6.20 9.37
C LEU A 39 2.82 -6.19 10.71
N ARG A 40 3.05 -5.17 11.55
CA ARG A 40 2.32 -5.03 12.82
C ARG A 40 0.84 -4.80 12.59
N LEU A 41 0.47 -3.96 11.63
CA LEU A 41 -0.94 -3.75 11.27
C LEU A 41 -1.58 -5.04 10.74
N ILE A 42 -0.85 -5.83 9.95
CA ILE A 42 -1.31 -7.14 9.46
C ILE A 42 -1.52 -8.10 10.63
N HIS A 43 -0.61 -8.12 11.60
CA HIS A 43 -0.77 -8.89 12.83
C HIS A 43 -2.06 -8.52 13.59
N GLU A 44 -2.41 -7.23 13.60
CA GLU A 44 -3.65 -6.71 14.19
C GLU A 44 -4.89 -6.83 13.27
N GLY A 45 -4.78 -7.54 12.14
CA GLY A 45 -5.90 -7.87 11.26
C GLY A 45 -6.06 -7.00 10.01
N ALA A 46 -5.12 -6.10 9.73
CA ALA A 46 -5.03 -5.47 8.41
C ALA A 46 -4.59 -6.50 7.35
N LYS A 47 -4.75 -6.14 6.07
CA LYS A 47 -4.29 -6.96 4.94
C LYS A 47 -3.31 -6.17 4.10
N LEU A 48 -2.25 -6.79 3.63
CA LEU A 48 -1.32 -6.15 2.71
C LEU A 48 -2.05 -5.77 1.41
N ILE A 49 -1.89 -4.53 0.95
CA ILE A 49 -2.19 -4.18 -0.44
C ILE A 49 -0.90 -4.33 -1.24
N SER A 50 0.15 -3.60 -0.87
CA SER A 50 1.48 -3.70 -1.48
C SER A 50 2.57 -3.22 -0.53
N ASP A 51 3.79 -3.69 -0.73
CA ASP A 51 5.00 -3.21 -0.06
C ASP A 51 6.00 -2.67 -1.11
N ASP A 52 6.81 -1.68 -0.73
CA ASP A 52 7.77 -0.94 -1.56
C ASP A 52 7.19 -0.12 -2.72
N ARG A 53 6.31 -0.70 -3.56
CA ARG A 53 5.69 -0.02 -4.71
C ARG A 53 4.17 -0.16 -4.70
N VAL A 54 3.48 0.95 -4.47
CA VAL A 54 2.01 0.99 -4.52
C VAL A 54 1.56 1.54 -5.87
N GLU A 55 0.65 0.84 -6.54
CA GLU A 55 -0.03 1.36 -7.73
C GLU A 55 -1.23 2.21 -7.33
N LEU A 56 -1.20 3.51 -7.65
CA LEU A 56 -2.29 4.43 -7.40
C LEU A 56 -3.09 4.66 -8.69
N THR A 57 -4.37 4.29 -8.66
CA THR A 57 -5.30 4.53 -9.77
C THR A 57 -6.33 5.60 -9.39
N TYR A 58 -6.42 6.68 -10.16
CA TYR A 58 -7.51 7.65 -10.05
C TYR A 58 -8.68 7.27 -10.97
N LYS A 59 -9.85 6.97 -10.39
CA LYS A 59 -11.09 6.70 -11.13
C LYS A 59 -12.31 7.13 -10.32
N LYS A 60 -13.35 7.64 -11.01
CA LYS A 60 -14.63 8.05 -10.39
C LYS A 60 -14.45 8.95 -9.15
N SER A 61 -13.57 9.95 -9.26
CA SER A 61 -13.25 10.92 -8.20
C SER A 61 -12.67 10.30 -6.91
N ARG A 62 -12.04 9.14 -7.01
CA ARG A 62 -11.35 8.47 -5.89
C ARG A 62 -10.00 7.93 -6.34
N VAL A 63 -9.06 7.87 -5.40
CA VAL A 63 -7.78 7.19 -5.55
C VAL A 63 -7.90 5.80 -4.95
N TYR A 64 -7.41 4.80 -5.67
CA TYR A 64 -7.34 3.40 -5.22
C TYR A 64 -5.89 2.98 -5.13
N ALA A 65 -5.52 2.32 -4.05
CA ALA A 65 -4.23 1.65 -3.90
C ALA A 65 -4.36 0.19 -4.32
N GLY A 66 -3.51 -0.23 -5.24
CA GLY A 66 -3.29 -1.61 -5.64
C GLY A 66 -1.80 -1.98 -5.56
N SER A 67 -1.47 -3.11 -6.15
CA SER A 67 -0.11 -3.64 -6.14
C SER A 67 0.29 -4.08 -7.55
N PRO A 68 1.54 -3.83 -7.97
CA PRO A 68 2.09 -4.41 -9.19
C PRO A 68 2.06 -5.95 -9.12
N GLU A 69 1.71 -6.60 -10.24
CA GLU A 69 1.47 -8.04 -10.29
C GLU A 69 2.66 -8.89 -9.79
N ASN A 70 3.88 -8.42 -10.05
CA ASN A 70 5.11 -9.16 -9.74
C ASN A 70 5.52 -9.13 -8.26
N ILE A 71 4.87 -8.32 -7.42
CA ILE A 71 5.17 -8.22 -5.97
C ILE A 71 3.94 -8.44 -5.09
N ASN A 72 2.83 -8.93 -5.66
CA ASN A 72 1.60 -9.18 -4.93
C ASN A 72 1.82 -10.14 -3.75
N GLY A 73 1.41 -9.71 -2.55
CA GLY A 73 1.40 -10.55 -1.36
C GLY A 73 2.78 -10.83 -0.78
N ILE A 74 3.82 -10.15 -1.26
CA ILE A 74 5.19 -10.27 -0.79
C ILE A 74 5.57 -9.03 0.02
N ILE A 75 6.22 -9.26 1.15
CA ILE A 75 6.82 -8.21 2.00
C ILE A 75 8.26 -8.58 2.34
N GLU A 76 9.18 -7.61 2.27
CA GLU A 76 10.57 -7.84 2.69
C GLU A 76 10.72 -7.58 4.19
N VAL A 77 11.15 -8.60 4.92
CA VAL A 77 11.49 -8.50 6.34
C VAL A 77 13.00 -8.52 6.50
N ARG A 78 13.58 -7.39 6.90
CA ARG A 78 15.03 -7.26 7.08
C ARG A 78 15.56 -8.32 8.06
N GLY A 79 16.58 -9.06 7.62
CA GLY A 79 17.19 -10.15 8.40
C GLY A 79 16.47 -11.49 8.28
N VAL A 80 15.30 -11.55 7.64
CA VAL A 80 14.55 -12.79 7.38
C VAL A 80 14.47 -13.08 5.88
N GLY A 81 14.24 -12.06 5.06
CA GLY A 81 14.06 -12.16 3.61
C GLY A 81 12.62 -11.86 3.18
N LEU A 82 12.25 -12.30 1.98
CA LEU A 82 10.91 -12.13 1.43
C LEU A 82 9.94 -13.11 2.08
N LEU A 83 8.77 -12.62 2.49
CA LEU A 83 7.69 -13.42 3.07
C LEU A 83 6.40 -13.27 2.25
N GLU A 84 5.67 -14.37 2.11
CA GLU A 84 4.30 -14.35 1.58
C GLU A 84 3.30 -14.13 2.72
N VAL A 85 2.48 -13.08 2.61
CA VAL A 85 1.48 -12.69 3.63
C VAL A 85 0.05 -12.60 3.08
N GLY A 86 -0.14 -12.94 1.79
CA GLY A 86 -1.38 -12.70 1.07
C GLY A 86 -1.58 -11.22 0.75
N PHE A 87 -2.57 -10.91 -0.10
CA PHE A 87 -2.82 -9.53 -0.52
C PHE A 87 -4.31 -9.24 -0.73
N THR A 88 -4.65 -7.96 -0.84
CA THR A 88 -5.98 -7.47 -1.17
C THR A 88 -5.93 -6.22 -2.04
N GLY A 89 -7.10 -5.69 -2.39
CA GLY A 89 -7.28 -4.51 -3.24
C GLY A 89 -7.54 -4.82 -4.72
N PRO A 90 -7.66 -3.78 -5.57
CA PRO A 90 -7.45 -2.36 -5.24
C PRO A 90 -8.49 -1.77 -4.27
N THR A 91 -8.04 -0.99 -3.29
CA THR A 91 -8.86 -0.47 -2.19
C THR A 91 -8.79 1.07 -2.14
N PRO A 92 -9.90 1.80 -1.91
CA PRO A 92 -9.90 3.26 -1.88
C PRO A 92 -8.99 3.80 -0.78
N VAL A 93 -8.12 4.75 -1.12
CA VAL A 93 -7.24 5.43 -0.17
C VAL A 93 -8.06 6.39 0.67
N GLN A 94 -8.07 6.17 1.98
CA GLN A 94 -8.75 7.03 2.96
C GLN A 94 -7.76 7.74 3.89
N PHE A 95 -6.59 7.13 4.11
CA PHE A 95 -5.57 7.67 5.00
C PHE A 95 -4.21 7.66 4.32
N VAL A 96 -3.43 8.71 4.61
CA VAL A 96 -2.00 8.78 4.31
C VAL A 96 -1.30 9.05 5.62
N VAL A 97 -0.31 8.23 5.94
CA VAL A 97 0.51 8.33 7.16
C VAL A 97 1.94 8.54 6.73
N ASP A 98 2.49 9.70 7.08
CA ASP A 98 3.89 10.03 6.82
C ASP A 98 4.73 9.65 8.05
N LEU A 99 5.61 8.66 7.89
CA LEU A 99 6.55 8.23 8.91
C LEU A 99 7.80 9.12 8.83
N ALA A 100 8.08 9.84 9.90
CA ALA A 100 9.31 10.60 10.09
C ALA A 100 10.20 9.91 11.12
N LEU A 101 11.51 9.97 10.93
CA LEU A 101 12.44 9.66 12.01
C LEU A 101 12.27 10.73 13.09
N GLY A 102 11.97 10.31 14.32
CA GLY A 102 11.85 11.22 15.45
C GLY A 102 13.13 12.05 15.60
N LEU A 103 12.98 13.38 15.65
CA LEU A 103 14.03 14.32 16.04
C LEU A 103 14.30 14.22 17.53
#